data_AF-A0A920RUE9-F1
#
_entry.id   AF-A0A920RUE9-F1
#
_cell.length_a   1.000
_cell.length_b   1.000
_cell.length_c   1.000
_cell.angle_alpha   90.00
_cell.angle_beta   90.00
_cell.angle_gamma   90.00
#
_symmetry.space_group_name_H-M   'P 1'
#
loop_
_entity.id
_entity.type
_entity.pdbx_description
1 polymer ?
#
loop_
_entity_poly.entity_id
_entity_poly.type
_entity_poly.pdbx_seq_one_letter_code
_entity_poly.pdbx_strand_id
1 'polypeptide(L)'
;MLIIDWIKLELRRQVMKSLLAPSHKKKIREKRERKRKTENRPHQVFYLHQVDDPYSHLCCQILDQLENSYDIEVIPLVVGSPPHLQPLKLKCFKNTILKTQK
;
A
#
# COMPACT_ATOMS: atom_id res chain seq x y z
N MET A 1 -34.80 -6.31 21.91
CA MET A 1 -33.71 -5.42 21.43
C MET A 1 -32.32 -6.06 21.62
N LEU A 2 -32.00 -6.66 22.77
CA LEU A 2 -30.66 -7.21 23.06
C LEU A 2 -30.20 -8.42 22.21
N ILE A 3 -31.11 -9.30 21.80
CA ILE A 3 -30.78 -10.52 21.04
C ILE A 3 -30.39 -10.21 19.58
N ILE A 4 -31.05 -9.22 18.97
CA ILE A 4 -30.75 -8.79 17.60
C ILE A 4 -29.37 -8.12 17.57
N ASP A 5 -29.04 -7.32 18.59
CA ASP A 5 -27.73 -6.69 18.73
C ASP A 5 -26.62 -7.73 18.93
N TRP A 6 -26.90 -8.80 19.70
CA TRP A 6 -25.96 -9.90 19.91
C TRP A 6 -25.70 -10.70 18.62
N ILE A 7 -26.75 -11.02 17.87
CA ILE A 7 -26.63 -11.70 16.56
C ILE A 7 -25.84 -10.84 15.57
N LYS A 8 -26.12 -9.53 15.54
CA LYS A 8 -25.40 -8.57 14.70
C LYS A 8 -23.91 -8.49 15.07
N LEU A 9 -23.59 -8.56 16.36
CA LEU A 9 -22.21 -8.54 16.86
C LEU A 9 -21.46 -9.81 16.43
N GLU A 10 -22.09 -10.98 16.52
CA GLU A 10 -21.47 -12.26 16.15
C GLU A 10 -21.25 -12.38 14.63
N LEU A 11 -22.21 -11.92 13.83
CA LEU A 11 -22.05 -11.83 12.37
C LEU A 11 -20.88 -10.91 11.99
N ARG A 12 -20.75 -9.75 12.65
CA ARG A 12 -19.63 -8.82 12.42
C ARG A 12 -18.28 -9.50 12.68
N ARG A 13 -18.19 -10.29 13.75
CA ARG A 13 -16.96 -11.01 14.11
C ARG A 13 -16.57 -12.02 13.04
N GLN A 14 -17.52 -12.82 12.55
CA GLN A 14 -17.27 -13.82 11.51
C GLN A 14 -16.89 -13.17 10.18
N VAL A 15 -17.58 -12.10 9.79
CA VAL A 15 -17.24 -11.33 8.58
C VAL A 15 -15.84 -10.73 8.70
N MET A 16 -15.48 -10.15 9.84
CA MET A 16 -14.15 -9.57 10.05
C MET A 16 -13.05 -10.63 9.93
N LYS A 17 -13.25 -11.82 10.51
CA LYS A 17 -12.33 -12.95 10.37
C LYS A 17 -12.15 -13.38 8.92
N SER A 18 -13.25 -13.42 8.17
CA SER A 18 -13.23 -13.78 6.75
C SER A 18 -12.51 -12.74 5.89
N LEU A 19 -12.77 -11.45 6.12
CA LEU A 19 -12.10 -10.35 5.41
C LEU A 19 -10.59 -10.29 5.70
N LEU A 20 -10.20 -10.58 6.94
CA LEU A 20 -8.79 -10.63 7.34
C LEU A 20 -8.10 -11.92 6.92
N ALA A 21 -8.84 -12.95 6.52
CA ALA A 21 -8.27 -14.22 6.09
C ALA A 21 -7.37 -14.03 4.85
N PRO A 22 -6.19 -14.66 4.82
CA PRO A 22 -5.25 -14.52 3.71
C PRO A 22 -5.82 -15.03 2.37
N SER A 23 -6.74 -16.00 2.42
CA SER A 23 -7.43 -16.55 1.25
C SER A 23 -8.30 -15.52 0.53
N HIS A 24 -8.99 -14.64 1.27
CA HIS A 24 -9.76 -13.55 0.69
C HIS A 24 -8.86 -12.57 -0.08
N LYS A 25 -7.71 -12.21 0.50
CA LYS A 25 -6.73 -11.35 -0.17
C LYS A 25 -6.23 -11.96 -1.48
N LYS A 26 -5.99 -13.29 -1.51
CA LYS A 26 -5.58 -14.02 -2.72
C LYS A 26 -6.66 -13.94 -3.82
N LYS A 27 -7.92 -14.25 -3.48
CA LYS A 27 -9.05 -14.16 -4.42
C LYS A 27 -9.22 -12.76 -5.01
N ILE A 28 -9.07 -11.72 -4.17
CA ILE A 28 -9.15 -10.32 -4.62
C ILE A 28 -7.99 -9.99 -5.58
N ARG A 29 -6.77 -10.46 -5.29
CA ARG A 29 -5.60 -10.28 -6.19
C ARG A 29 -5.85 -10.96 -7.54
N GLU A 30 -6.28 -12.22 -7.54
CA GLU A 30 -6.58 -12.96 -8.76
C GLU A 30 -7.67 -12.29 -9.60
N LYS A 31 -8.74 -11.77 -8.97
CA LYS A 31 -9.81 -11.06 -9.69
C LYS A 31 -9.30 -9.78 -10.35
N ARG A 32 -8.42 -9.02 -9.68
CA ARG A 32 -7.80 -7.81 -10.25
C ARG A 32 -6.84 -8.15 -11.39
N GLU A 33 -6.04 -9.21 -11.24
CA GLU A 33 -5.16 -9.71 -12.29
C GLU A 33 -5.93 -10.12 -13.55
N ARG A 34 -7.05 -10.83 -13.40
CA ARG A 34 -7.92 -11.19 -14.53
C ARG A 34 -8.44 -9.95 -15.25
N LYS A 35 -8.93 -8.94 -14.52
CA LYS A 35 -9.39 -7.68 -15.11
C LYS A 35 -8.29 -6.96 -15.88
N ARG A 36 -7.07 -6.90 -15.32
CA ARG A 36 -5.93 -6.27 -15.99
C ARG A 36 -5.61 -6.96 -17.31
N LYS A 37 -5.58 -8.30 -17.31
CA LYS A 37 -5.32 -9.10 -18.52
C LYS A 37 -6.41 -8.91 -19.58
N THR A 38 -7.68 -8.83 -19.18
CA THR A 38 -8.78 -8.56 -20.13
C THR A 38 -8.71 -7.16 -20.74
N GLU A 39 -8.17 -6.19 -20.00
CA GLU A 39 -7.97 -4.81 -20.46
C GLU A 39 -6.63 -4.61 -21.19
N ASN A 40 -5.83 -5.67 -21.36
CA ASN A 40 -4.49 -5.68 -21.94
C ASN A 40 -3.56 -4.57 -21.40
N ARG A 41 -3.69 -4.26 -20.11
CA ARG A 41 -2.94 -3.16 -19.49
C ARG A 41 -1.56 -3.65 -19.01
N PRO A 42 -0.46 -3.02 -19.42
CA PRO A 42 0.88 -3.38 -18.95
C PRO A 42 1.05 -3.07 -17.46
N HIS A 43 1.99 -3.75 -16.83
CA HIS A 43 2.35 -3.49 -15.43
C HIS A 43 3.27 -2.28 -15.34
N GLN A 44 2.73 -1.14 -14.95
CA GLN A 44 3.51 0.10 -14.85
C GLN A 44 4.10 0.30 -13.46
N VAL A 45 5.38 0.61 -13.39
CA VAL A 45 6.09 0.98 -12.16
C VAL A 45 6.59 2.40 -12.30
N PHE A 46 6.10 3.30 -11.46
CA PHE A 46 6.56 4.68 -11.44
C PHE A 46 7.82 4.79 -10.58
N TYR A 47 8.93 5.12 -11.21
CA TYR A 47 10.21 5.32 -10.52
C TYR A 47 10.42 6.81 -10.27
N LEU A 48 10.37 7.22 -9.00
CA LEU A 48 10.56 8.62 -8.59
C LEU A 48 12.05 8.87 -8.35
N HIS A 49 12.68 9.70 -9.17
CA HIS A 49 14.10 10.02 -9.08
C HIS A 49 14.32 11.43 -8.52
N GLN A 50 15.04 11.53 -7.40
CA GLN A 50 15.49 12.80 -6.86
C GLN A 50 16.98 13.00 -7.18
N VAL A 51 17.29 14.07 -7.93
CA VAL A 51 18.65 14.34 -8.44
C VAL A 51 19.68 14.50 -7.31
N ASP A 52 19.24 15.07 -6.19
CA ASP A 52 20.08 15.35 -5.01
C ASP A 52 20.21 14.17 -4.04
N ASP A 53 19.53 13.04 -4.29
CA ASP A 53 19.53 11.88 -3.39
C ASP A 53 20.48 10.77 -3.88
N PRO A 54 21.49 10.37 -3.10
CA PRO A 54 22.41 9.30 -3.48
C PRO A 54 21.73 7.94 -3.66
N TYR A 55 20.61 7.66 -2.98
CA TYR A 55 19.89 6.39 -3.14
C TYR A 55 19.17 6.31 -4.49
N SER A 56 18.61 7.44 -4.93
CA SER A 56 18.02 7.55 -6.27
C SER A 56 19.05 7.19 -7.34
N HIS A 57 20.30 7.64 -7.24
CA HIS A 57 21.38 7.25 -8.18
C HIS A 57 21.65 5.73 -8.20
N LEU A 58 21.69 5.08 -7.04
CA LEU A 58 21.88 3.63 -6.95
C LEU A 58 20.71 2.86 -7.58
N CYS A 59 19.48 3.29 -7.33
CA CYS A 59 18.29 2.65 -7.88
C CYS A 59 18.23 2.73 -9.41
N CYS A 60 18.75 3.80 -10.02
CA CYS A 60 18.78 3.94 -11.48
C CYS A 60 19.62 2.84 -12.15
N GLN A 61 20.67 2.34 -11.49
CA GLN A 61 21.58 1.33 -12.06
C GLN A 61 20.94 -0.06 -12.19
N ILE A 62 19.95 -0.36 -11.36
CA ILE A 62 19.28 -1.67 -11.33
C ILE A 62 17.97 -1.70 -12.12
N LEU A 63 17.55 -0.54 -12.67
CA LEU A 63 16.25 -0.39 -13.30
C LEU A 63 16.14 -1.24 -14.57
N ASP A 64 17.20 -1.27 -15.38
CA ASP A 64 17.28 -2.11 -16.57
C ASP A 64 17.18 -3.60 -16.22
N GLN A 65 17.82 -4.02 -15.12
CA GLN A 65 17.72 -5.41 -14.66
C GLN A 65 16.30 -5.74 -14.18
N LEU A 66 15.63 -4.77 -13.55
CA LEU A 66 14.25 -4.92 -13.07
C LEU A 66 13.27 -5.09 -14.24
N GLU A 67 13.39 -4.27 -15.29
CA GLU A 67 12.57 -4.39 -16.51
C GLU A 67 12.81 -5.70 -17.26
N ASN A 68 14.04 -6.22 -17.27
CA ASN A 68 14.33 -7.50 -17.91
C ASN A 68 13.86 -8.71 -17.08
N SER A 69 13.84 -8.58 -15.75
CA SER A 69 13.47 -9.67 -14.85
C SER A 69 11.96 -9.84 -14.69
N TYR A 70 11.19 -8.79 -14.96
CA TYR A 70 9.75 -8.76 -14.79
C TYR A 70 9.08 -8.13 -16.02
N ASP A 71 7.92 -8.66 -16.43
CA ASP A 71 7.10 -8.06 -17.51
C ASP A 71 6.43 -6.76 -17.03
N ILE A 72 7.23 -5.71 -16.87
CA ILE A 72 6.85 -4.39 -16.35
C ILE A 72 7.41 -3.27 -17.23
N GLU A 73 6.72 -2.14 -17.23
CA GLU A 73 7.11 -0.89 -17.88
C GLU A 73 7.51 0.10 -16.77
N VAL A 74 8.79 0.48 -16.69
CA VAL A 74 9.23 1.47 -15.69
C VAL A 74 9.12 2.87 -16.29
N ILE A 75 8.40 3.74 -15.59
CA ILE A 75 8.16 5.12 -15.99
C ILE A 75 8.93 6.03 -15.01
N PRO A 76 10.07 6.62 -15.42
CA PRO A 76 10.84 7.51 -14.56
C PRO A 76 10.17 8.88 -14.44
N LEU A 77 10.01 9.36 -13.22
CA LEU A 77 9.50 10.69 -12.88
C LEU A 77 10.54 11.42 -12.03
N VAL A 78 11.04 12.55 -12.51
CA VAL A 78 11.94 13.40 -11.74
C VAL A 78 11.14 14.20 -10.72
N VAL A 79 11.54 14.12 -9.45
CA VAL A 79 10.88 14.83 -8.34
C VAL A 79 11.83 15.91 -7.82
N GLY A 80 11.27 17.10 -7.58
CA GLY A 80 11.99 18.19 -6.93
C GLY A 80 12.29 17.90 -5.45
N SER A 81 13.20 18.69 -4.88
CA SER A 81 13.53 18.58 -3.45
C SER A 81 12.26 18.66 -2.60
N PRO A 82 12.09 17.77 -1.60
CA PRO A 82 10.95 17.86 -0.71
C PRO A 82 10.91 19.25 -0.06
N PRO A 83 9.71 19.82 0.15
CA PRO A 83 9.61 21.09 0.84
C PRO A 83 10.38 21.01 2.16
N HIS A 84 11.23 22.01 2.43
CA HIS A 84 12.07 22.10 3.62
C HIS A 84 11.22 21.74 4.83
N LEU A 85 11.51 20.58 5.41
CA LEU A 85 10.72 19.93 6.45
C LEU A 85 10.18 20.97 7.44
N GLN A 86 8.89 21.26 7.37
CA GLN A 86 8.16 21.37 8.61
C GLN A 86 8.09 19.92 9.07
N PRO A 87 8.86 19.49 10.09
CA PRO A 87 8.61 18.17 10.66
C PRO A 87 7.13 18.16 11.01
N LEU A 88 6.37 17.31 10.33
CA LEU A 88 4.96 17.08 10.60
C LEU A 88 4.87 16.98 12.11
N LYS A 89 4.28 17.99 12.77
CA LYS A 89 4.24 18.04 14.22
C LYS A 89 3.74 16.68 14.66
N LEU A 90 4.57 15.96 15.41
CA LEU A 90 4.28 14.66 15.97
C LEU A 90 3.21 14.81 17.08
N LYS A 91 2.07 15.42 16.74
CA LYS A 91 0.89 15.59 17.59
C LYS A 91 -0.02 14.35 17.51
N CYS A 92 0.15 13.49 16.52
CA CYS A 92 -0.75 12.35 16.31
C CYS A 92 -0.26 11.01 16.91
N PHE A 93 0.89 10.94 17.58
CA PHE A 93 1.37 9.65 18.11
C PHE A 93 1.53 9.56 19.65
N LYS A 94 1.20 10.60 20.43
CA LYS A 94 1.31 10.54 21.90
C LYS A 94 0.00 10.48 22.69
N ASN A 95 -1.16 10.74 22.08
CA ASN A 95 -2.41 10.85 22.83
C ASN A 95 -3.26 9.56 22.91
N THR A 96 -2.79 8.45 22.34
CA THR A 96 -3.56 7.19 22.33
C THR A 96 -3.07 6.16 23.35
N ILE A 97 -1.92 6.38 24.00
CA ILE A 97 -1.34 5.41 24.96
C ILE A 97 -1.51 5.85 26.43
N LEU A 98 -1.75 7.13 26.72
CA LEU A 98 -1.90 7.64 28.09
C LEU A 98 -3.34 7.69 28.63
N LYS A 99 -4.35 7.29 27.85
CA LYS A 99 -5.75 7.22 28.31
C LYS A 99 -6.22 5.82 28.72
N THR A 100 -5.33 4.83 28.75
CA THR A 100 -5.65 3.44 29.16
C THR A 100 -4.95 3.06 30.48
N GLN A 101 -4.40 4.03 31.20
CA GLN A 101 -3.79 3.86 32.53
C GLN A 101 -4.32 4.93 33.49
N LYS A 102 -5.64 5.11 33.53
CA LYS A 102 -6.33 5.73 34.67
C LYS A 102 -7.73 5.18 34.80
#